data_AF-A0AAW8ZZ54-F1
#
_entry.id   AF-A0AAW8ZZ54-F1
#
_cell.length_a   1.000
_cell.length_b   1.000
_cell.length_c   1.000
_cell.angle_alpha   90.00
_cell.angle_beta   90.00
_cell.angle_gamma   90.00
#
_symmetry.space_group_name_H-M   'P 1'
#
loop_
_entity.id
_entity.type
_entity.pdbx_description
1 polymer ?
#
loop_
_entity_poly.entity_id
_entity_poly.type
_entity_poly.pdbx_seq_one_letter_code
_entity_poly.pdbx_strand_id
1 'polypeptide(L)'
;MRASEVLQKCLSNSLSGMHALRERTLLHAVEALLHGRRLTLMDIARSWPGALRVRAPLKAVDRLLSNRNLQVERSVIDHDMAQWLVRGAQPVIVIDWSDLKPDKSWCLLRAAVPVGGRTLTLLDMVVPGKQQGSPGAERRFLQQLRALVPDDVRPILVTDAGFRTPWFRAVSAMGWCWVGRLRGRT
;
A
#
# COMPACT_ATOMS: atom_id res chain seq x y z
N MET A 1 14.24 2.91 -18.23
CA MET A 1 13.62 1.83 -17.44
C MET A 1 12.13 1.88 -17.68
N ARG A 2 11.55 0.87 -18.33
CA ARG A 2 10.09 0.81 -18.52
C ARG A 2 9.47 0.25 -17.24
N ALA A 3 8.50 0.97 -16.66
CA ALA A 3 7.89 0.56 -15.39
C ALA A 3 7.22 -0.81 -15.47
N SER A 4 6.66 -1.16 -16.64
CA SER A 4 6.11 -2.48 -16.92
C SER A 4 7.14 -3.60 -16.75
N GLU A 5 8.36 -3.44 -17.26
CA GLU A 5 9.43 -4.42 -17.14
C GLU A 5 9.86 -4.65 -15.68
N VAL A 6 9.85 -3.58 -14.87
CA VAL A 6 10.13 -3.70 -13.43
C VAL A 6 8.98 -4.44 -12.75
N LEU A 7 7.74 -4.03 -12.98
CA LEU A 7 6.58 -4.67 -12.37
C LEU A 7 6.45 -6.15 -12.75
N GLN A 8 6.77 -6.52 -13.99
CA GLN A 8 6.78 -7.93 -14.42
C GLN A 8 7.81 -8.78 -13.65
N LYS A 9 8.89 -8.17 -13.16
CA LYS A 9 9.87 -8.86 -12.30
C LYS A 9 9.40 -8.95 -10.85
N CYS A 10 8.82 -7.87 -10.32
CA CYS A 10 8.45 -7.79 -8.91
C CYS A 10 7.12 -8.47 -8.59
N LEU A 11 6.22 -8.54 -9.58
CA LEU A 11 4.86 -9.05 -9.48
C LEU A 11 4.64 -10.27 -10.38
N SER A 12 5.70 -11.04 -10.65
CA SER A 12 5.63 -12.14 -11.63
C SER A 12 4.53 -13.15 -11.29
N ASN A 13 4.35 -13.48 -10.00
CA ASN A 13 3.38 -14.47 -9.56
C ASN A 13 1.95 -13.94 -9.72
N SER A 14 1.68 -12.74 -9.19
CA SER A 14 0.37 -12.08 -9.24
C SER A 14 -0.06 -11.73 -10.67
N LEU A 15 0.87 -11.31 -11.54
CA LEU A 15 0.55 -11.02 -12.94
C LEU A 15 0.33 -12.29 -13.76
N SER A 16 1.11 -13.37 -13.52
CA SER A 16 0.99 -14.62 -14.29
C SER A 16 -0.39 -15.30 -14.18
N GLY A 17 -1.04 -15.20 -13.01
CA GLY A 17 -2.38 -15.73 -12.78
C GLY A 17 -3.51 -14.77 -13.19
N MET A 18 -3.17 -13.55 -13.60
CA MET A 18 -4.16 -12.52 -13.92
C MET A 18 -4.68 -12.69 -15.35
N HIS A 19 -5.98 -12.41 -15.56
CA HIS A 19 -6.53 -12.36 -16.91
C HIS A 19 -5.79 -11.29 -17.75
N ALA A 20 -5.26 -11.68 -18.91
CA ALA A 20 -4.36 -10.87 -19.73
C ALA A 20 -4.87 -9.45 -20.04
N LEU A 21 -6.17 -9.28 -20.33
CA LEU A 21 -6.73 -7.95 -20.58
C LEU A 21 -6.67 -7.03 -19.35
N ARG A 22 -6.89 -7.59 -18.16
CA ARG A 22 -6.85 -6.85 -16.89
C ARG A 22 -5.41 -6.52 -16.52
N GLU A 23 -4.50 -7.46 -16.67
CA GLU A 23 -3.06 -7.24 -16.50
C GLU A 23 -2.59 -6.07 -17.37
N ARG A 24 -2.89 -6.14 -18.67
CA ARG A 24 -2.55 -5.06 -19.62
C ARG A 24 -3.16 -3.72 -19.23
N THR A 25 -4.43 -3.70 -18.81
CA THR A 25 -5.13 -2.48 -18.41
C THR A 25 -4.52 -1.89 -17.13
N LEU A 26 -4.14 -2.74 -16.17
CA LEU A 26 -3.45 -2.32 -14.95
C LEU A 26 -2.08 -1.72 -15.26
N LEU A 27 -1.26 -2.38 -16.08
CA LEU A 27 0.06 -1.89 -16.47
C LEU A 27 -0.02 -0.57 -17.25
N HIS A 28 -0.99 -0.44 -18.17
CA HIS A 28 -1.25 0.83 -18.87
C HIS A 28 -1.66 1.94 -17.90
N ALA A 29 -2.49 1.64 -16.88
CA ALA A 29 -2.87 2.62 -15.87
C ALA A 29 -1.67 3.08 -15.03
N VAL A 30 -0.75 2.17 -14.70
CA VAL A 30 0.52 2.52 -14.04
C VAL A 30 1.38 3.41 -14.93
N GLU A 31 1.53 3.06 -16.21
CA GLU A 31 2.30 3.87 -17.15
C GLU A 31 1.70 5.28 -17.32
N ALA A 32 0.37 5.36 -17.46
CA ALA A 32 -0.36 6.61 -17.51
C ALA A 32 -0.14 7.46 -16.24
N LEU A 33 -0.18 6.81 -15.06
CA LEU A 33 0.09 7.48 -13.79
C LEU A 33 1.52 8.03 -13.71
N LEU A 34 2.51 7.27 -14.15
CA LEU A 34 3.91 7.70 -14.13
C LEU A 34 4.16 8.85 -15.11
N HIS A 35 3.48 8.85 -16.25
CA HIS A 35 3.54 9.92 -17.24
C HIS A 35 2.84 11.19 -16.73
N GLY A 36 1.58 11.07 -16.29
CA GLY A 36 0.75 12.19 -15.85
C GLY A 36 1.06 12.71 -14.44
N ARG A 37 1.73 11.91 -13.61
CA ARG A 37 2.14 12.19 -12.21
C ARG A 37 0.98 12.62 -11.29
N ARG A 38 -0.25 12.30 -11.68
CA ARG A 38 -1.47 12.63 -10.93
C ARG A 38 -2.34 11.40 -10.79
N LEU A 39 -2.59 10.99 -9.55
CA LEU A 39 -3.41 9.84 -9.19
C LEU A 39 -4.90 10.25 -9.11
N THR A 40 -5.45 10.75 -10.21
CA THR A 40 -6.89 10.98 -10.36
C THR A 40 -7.41 10.17 -11.53
N LEU A 41 -8.66 9.72 -11.44
CA LEU A 41 -9.30 8.94 -12.51
C LEU A 41 -9.19 9.65 -13.87
N MET A 42 -9.45 10.96 -13.88
CA MET A 42 -9.41 11.77 -15.10
C MET A 42 -7.99 11.96 -15.64
N ASP A 43 -7.00 12.21 -14.77
CA ASP A 43 -5.62 12.46 -15.23
C ASP A 43 -4.93 11.18 -15.71
N ILE A 44 -5.25 10.03 -15.10
CA ILE A 44 -4.84 8.71 -15.62
C ILE A 44 -5.46 8.49 -17.00
N ALA A 45 -6.76 8.76 -17.18
CA ALA A 45 -7.42 8.59 -18.47
C ALA A 45 -6.85 9.53 -19.56
N ARG A 46 -6.48 10.76 -19.20
CA ARG A 46 -5.84 11.72 -20.13
C ARG A 46 -4.42 11.33 -20.51
N SER A 47 -3.70 10.70 -19.60
CA SER A 47 -2.30 10.30 -19.81
C SER A 47 -2.17 8.88 -20.37
N TRP A 48 -3.28 8.30 -20.86
CA TRP A 48 -3.32 6.92 -21.30
C TRP A 48 -2.41 6.68 -22.52
N PRO A 49 -1.53 5.68 -22.50
CA PRO A 49 -0.57 5.43 -23.58
C PRO A 49 -1.25 5.30 -24.95
N GLY A 50 -0.81 6.14 -25.90
CA GLY A 50 -1.27 6.10 -27.31
C GLY A 50 -2.70 6.57 -27.56
N ALA A 51 -3.43 7.08 -26.56
CA ALA A 51 -4.80 7.53 -26.75
C ALA A 51 -4.87 8.97 -27.27
N LEU A 52 -5.57 9.18 -28.39
CA LEU A 52 -5.87 10.52 -28.93
C LEU A 52 -7.13 11.16 -28.32
N ARG A 53 -8.01 10.35 -27.71
CA ARG A 53 -9.28 10.79 -27.12
C ARG A 53 -9.49 10.12 -25.77
N VAL A 54 -10.00 10.88 -24.79
CA VAL A 54 -10.15 10.42 -23.40
C VAL A 54 -11.32 9.44 -23.18
N ARG A 55 -12.31 9.38 -24.08
CA ARG A 55 -13.56 8.62 -23.84
C ARG A 55 -13.33 7.13 -23.58
N ALA A 56 -12.47 6.48 -24.37
CA ALA A 56 -12.18 5.05 -24.21
C ALA A 56 -11.30 4.78 -22.97
N PRO A 57 -10.18 5.50 -22.76
CA PRO A 57 -9.40 5.40 -21.52
C PRO A 57 -10.21 5.65 -20.25
N LEU A 58 -11.10 6.65 -20.26
CA LEU A 58 -11.95 6.96 -19.11
C LEU A 58 -12.79 5.75 -18.71
N LYS A 59 -13.43 5.09 -19.69
CA LYS A 59 -14.18 3.85 -19.45
C LYS A 59 -13.28 2.68 -19.03
N ALA A 60 -12.04 2.63 -19.50
CA ALA A 60 -11.10 1.57 -19.12
C ALA A 60 -10.67 1.72 -17.65
N VAL A 61 -10.30 2.93 -17.23
CA VAL A 61 -9.92 3.24 -15.84
C VAL A 61 -11.11 3.06 -14.89
N ASP A 62 -12.29 3.56 -15.26
CA ASP A 62 -13.52 3.39 -14.46
C ASP A 62 -13.84 1.91 -14.22
N ARG A 63 -13.76 1.08 -15.27
CA ARG A 63 -13.96 -0.37 -15.16
C ARG A 63 -12.84 -1.08 -14.40
N LEU A 64 -11.59 -0.60 -14.50
CA LEU A 64 -10.47 -1.15 -13.75
C LEU A 64 -10.68 -0.94 -12.24
N LEU A 65 -11.05 0.28 -11.83
CA LEU A 65 -11.27 0.63 -10.42
C LEU A 65 -12.46 -0.12 -9.80
N SER A 66 -13.50 -0.37 -10.60
CA SER A 66 -14.69 -1.13 -10.19
C SER A 66 -14.58 -2.65 -10.41
N ASN A 67 -13.44 -3.15 -10.89
CA ASN A 67 -13.27 -4.57 -11.20
C ASN A 67 -13.16 -5.43 -9.93
N ARG A 68 -14.21 -6.18 -9.60
CA ARG A 68 -14.26 -7.06 -8.42
C ARG A 68 -13.16 -8.11 -8.39
N ASN A 69 -12.82 -8.68 -9.54
CA ASN A 69 -11.77 -9.70 -9.59
C ASN A 69 -10.39 -9.10 -9.31
N LEU A 70 -10.13 -7.85 -9.73
CA LEU A 70 -8.91 -7.12 -9.34
C LEU A 70 -8.88 -6.84 -7.83
N GLN A 71 -10.03 -6.51 -7.22
CA GLN A 71 -10.11 -6.30 -5.77
C GLN A 71 -9.81 -7.57 -4.98
N VAL A 72 -10.20 -8.75 -5.49
CA VAL A 72 -9.86 -10.04 -4.90
C VAL A 72 -8.35 -10.34 -5.06
N GLU A 73 -7.78 -10.05 -6.22
CA GLU A 73 -6.36 -10.30 -6.51
C GLU A 73 -5.40 -9.31 -5.82
N ARG A 74 -5.92 -8.18 -5.33
CA ARG A 74 -5.12 -7.15 -4.67
C ARG A 74 -4.22 -7.71 -3.56
N SER A 75 -4.72 -8.64 -2.75
CA SER A 75 -3.93 -9.24 -1.66
C SER A 75 -2.69 -9.97 -2.17
N VAL A 76 -2.78 -10.63 -3.33
CA VAL A 76 -1.65 -11.33 -3.95
C VAL A 76 -0.64 -10.33 -4.51
N ILE A 77 -1.11 -9.22 -5.10
CA ILE A 77 -0.25 -8.13 -5.58
C ILE A 77 0.50 -7.48 -4.40
N ASP A 78 -0.22 -7.18 -3.31
CA ASP A 78 0.37 -6.61 -2.09
C ASP A 78 1.40 -7.58 -1.48
N HIS A 79 1.12 -8.89 -1.51
CA HIS A 79 2.04 -9.92 -1.02
C HIS A 79 3.32 -10.03 -1.87
N ASP A 80 3.21 -10.10 -3.19
CA ASP A 80 4.38 -10.12 -4.09
C ASP A 80 5.26 -8.87 -3.90
N MET A 81 4.63 -7.70 -3.83
CA MET A 81 5.33 -6.44 -3.59
C MET A 81 6.02 -6.46 -2.22
N ALA A 82 5.36 -6.97 -1.18
CA ALA A 82 5.96 -7.11 0.14
C ALA A 82 7.17 -8.06 0.13
N GLN A 83 7.07 -9.24 -0.50
CA GLN A 83 8.20 -10.16 -0.66
C GLN A 83 9.38 -9.51 -1.40
N TRP A 84 9.09 -8.65 -2.37
CA TRP A 84 10.14 -7.97 -3.12
C TRP A 84 10.82 -6.84 -2.32
N LEU A 85 10.07 -6.12 -1.48
CA LEU A 85 10.55 -4.95 -0.74
C LEU A 85 11.14 -5.31 0.64
N VAL A 86 10.59 -6.31 1.31
CA VAL A 86 11.01 -6.75 2.65
C VAL A 86 12.28 -7.60 2.50
N ARG A 87 13.44 -6.99 2.77
CA ARG A 87 14.75 -7.64 2.66
C ARG A 87 15.44 -7.71 4.02
N GLY A 88 16.10 -8.84 4.26
CA GLY A 88 16.81 -9.11 5.51
C GLY A 88 15.90 -9.59 6.65
N ALA A 89 16.54 -10.05 7.72
CA ALA A 89 15.82 -10.65 8.86
C ALA A 89 15.14 -9.62 9.76
N GLN A 90 15.61 -8.37 9.80
CA GLN A 90 15.08 -7.30 10.66
C GLN A 90 14.88 -5.98 9.89
N PRO A 91 13.93 -5.93 8.95
CA PRO A 91 13.66 -4.72 8.18
C PRO A 91 12.99 -3.64 9.04
N VAL A 92 13.29 -2.38 8.75
CA VAL A 92 12.60 -1.24 9.35
C VAL A 92 11.32 -0.95 8.55
N ILE A 93 10.19 -0.87 9.24
CA ILE A 93 8.90 -0.51 8.64
C ILE A 93 8.35 0.69 9.39
N VAL A 94 8.15 1.80 8.68
CA VAL A 94 7.55 3.01 9.22
C VAL A 94 6.03 2.91 9.09
N ILE A 95 5.32 3.24 10.16
CA ILE A 95 3.86 3.22 10.21
C ILE A 95 3.33 4.59 10.62
N ASP A 96 2.38 5.10 9.83
CA ASP A 96 1.82 6.44 10.06
C ASP A 96 0.35 6.54 9.66
N TRP A 97 -0.36 7.45 10.34
CA TRP A 97 -1.73 7.83 10.03
C TRP A 97 -1.76 9.07 9.12
N SER A 98 -2.65 9.08 8.13
CA SER A 98 -2.85 10.24 7.26
C SER A 98 -4.32 10.49 6.99
N ASP A 99 -4.74 11.75 7.00
CA ASP A 99 -6.10 12.14 6.62
C ASP A 99 -6.22 12.10 5.08
N LEU A 100 -7.19 11.35 4.55
CA LEU A 100 -7.40 11.24 3.10
C LEU A 100 -8.27 12.38 2.56
N LYS A 101 -9.03 13.04 3.43
CA LYS A 101 -9.92 14.14 3.09
C LYS A 101 -9.78 15.27 4.11
N PRO A 102 -9.94 16.54 3.69
CA PRO A 102 -9.89 17.68 4.62
C PRO A 102 -10.91 17.59 5.75
N ASP A 103 -12.08 16.97 5.50
CA ASP A 103 -13.13 16.75 6.50
C ASP A 103 -12.84 15.62 7.49
N LYS A 104 -11.70 14.93 7.34
CA LYS A 104 -11.27 13.78 8.15
C LYS A 104 -12.30 12.65 8.19
N SER A 105 -13.19 12.54 7.20
CA SER A 105 -14.16 11.46 7.14
C SER A 105 -13.51 10.09 6.90
N TRP A 106 -12.32 10.08 6.29
CA TRP A 106 -11.52 8.91 6.00
C TRP A 106 -10.06 9.13 6.36
N CYS A 107 -9.45 8.14 6.99
CA CYS A 107 -8.04 8.12 7.33
C CYS A 107 -7.38 6.85 6.75
N LEU A 108 -6.12 7.01 6.35
CA LEU A 108 -5.23 5.95 5.91
C LEU A 108 -4.27 5.61 7.05
N LEU A 109 -4.11 4.31 7.31
CA LEU A 109 -2.98 3.76 8.05
C LEU A 109 -2.07 3.04 7.06
N ARG A 110 -0.80 3.46 6.98
CA ARG A 110 0.17 2.94 6.01
C ARG A 110 1.37 2.32 6.69
N ALA A 111 1.83 1.18 6.19
CA ALA A 111 3.13 0.59 6.49
C ALA A 111 4.02 0.69 5.25
N ALA A 112 5.24 1.17 5.43
CA ALA A 112 6.16 1.35 4.32
C ALA A 112 7.63 1.15 4.73
N VAL A 113 8.44 0.65 3.81
CA VAL A 113 9.89 0.49 3.98
C VAL A 113 10.59 1.78 3.56
N PRO A 114 11.49 2.36 4.38
CA PRO A 114 12.29 3.50 3.98
C PRO A 114 13.42 3.06 3.03
N VAL A 115 13.49 3.68 1.85
CA VAL A 115 14.50 3.41 0.81
C VAL A 115 14.97 4.73 0.22
N GLY A 116 16.26 5.05 0.37
CA GLY A 116 16.90 6.20 -0.30
C GLY A 116 16.21 7.55 -0.06
N GLY A 117 15.74 7.81 1.16
CA GLY A 117 15.03 9.05 1.53
C GLY A 117 13.56 9.10 1.13
N ARG A 118 12.99 8.00 0.64
CA ARG A 118 11.56 7.85 0.33
C ARG A 118 11.00 6.63 1.06
N THR A 119 9.70 6.44 1.00
CA THR A 119 9.03 5.24 1.51
C THR A 119 8.39 4.46 0.37
N LEU A 120 8.50 3.13 0.44
CA LEU A 120 7.84 2.20 -0.47
C LEU A 120 6.76 1.45 0.32
N THR A 121 5.50 1.62 -0.10
CA THR A 121 4.33 1.10 0.61
C THR A 121 4.30 -0.42 0.57
N LEU A 122 4.05 -1.04 1.73
CA LEU A 122 3.75 -2.46 1.89
C LEU A 122 2.24 -2.70 2.03
N LEU A 123 1.58 -1.87 2.85
CA LEU A 123 0.17 -2.04 3.20
C LEU A 123 -0.49 -0.68 3.43
N ASP A 124 -1.69 -0.55 2.89
CA ASP A 124 -2.60 0.56 3.13
C ASP A 124 -3.94 0.03 3.63
N MET A 125 -4.39 0.55 4.78
CA MET A 125 -5.72 0.30 5.31
C MET A 125 -6.48 1.62 5.47
N VAL A 126 -7.60 1.74 4.76
CA VAL A 126 -8.47 2.91 4.81
C VAL A 126 -9.63 2.63 5.78
N VAL A 127 -9.85 3.53 6.73
CA VAL A 127 -10.91 3.42 7.74
C VAL A 127 -11.66 4.73 7.88
N PRO A 128 -12.92 4.72 8.36
CA PRO A 128 -13.61 5.94 8.74
C PRO A 128 -12.80 6.71 9.78
N GLY A 129 -12.76 8.05 9.69
CA GLY A 129 -11.87 8.86 10.54
C GLY A 129 -12.12 8.73 12.03
N LYS A 130 -13.36 8.39 12.44
CA LYS A 130 -13.68 8.03 13.83
C LYS A 130 -12.89 6.84 14.39
N GLN A 131 -12.22 6.06 13.54
CA GLN A 131 -11.38 4.92 13.91
C GLN A 131 -9.87 5.24 13.91
N GLN A 132 -9.48 6.47 13.57
CA GLN A 132 -8.08 6.90 13.62
C GLN A 132 -7.54 6.78 15.06
N GLY A 133 -6.39 6.12 15.22
CA GLY A 133 -5.80 5.82 16.53
C GLY A 133 -6.63 4.87 17.41
N SER A 134 -7.63 4.18 16.85
CA SER A 134 -8.41 3.21 17.61
C SER A 134 -7.66 1.88 17.74
N PRO A 135 -7.62 1.26 18.93
CA PRO A 135 -6.98 -0.06 19.11
C PRO A 135 -7.59 -1.16 18.24
N GLY A 136 -8.86 -1.00 17.85
CA GLY A 136 -9.53 -1.91 16.93
C GLY A 136 -8.96 -1.86 15.52
N ALA A 137 -8.78 -0.65 14.96
CA ALA A 137 -8.19 -0.49 13.64
C ALA A 137 -6.72 -0.91 13.64
N GLU A 138 -5.96 -0.47 14.63
CA GLU A 138 -4.54 -0.81 14.80
C GLU A 138 -4.27 -2.32 14.87
N ARG A 139 -5.07 -3.07 15.63
CA ARG A 139 -4.91 -4.54 15.70
C ARG A 139 -5.21 -5.22 14.37
N ARG A 140 -6.28 -4.81 13.66
CA ARG A 140 -6.58 -5.34 12.33
C ARG A 140 -5.47 -5.03 11.33
N PHE A 141 -4.89 -3.83 11.42
CA PHE A 141 -3.76 -3.44 10.61
C PHE A 141 -2.54 -4.33 10.85
N LEU A 142 -2.17 -4.55 12.13
CA LEU A 142 -1.06 -5.44 12.47
C LEU A 142 -1.30 -6.88 12.00
N GLN A 143 -2.53 -7.38 12.07
CA GLN A 143 -2.89 -8.71 11.55
C GLN A 143 -2.69 -8.80 10.03
N GLN A 144 -3.14 -7.78 9.28
CA GLN A 144 -2.92 -7.71 7.83
C GLN A 144 -1.44 -7.59 7.48
N LEU A 145 -0.69 -6.76 8.21
CA LEU A 145 0.75 -6.60 8.01
C LEU A 145 1.48 -7.91 8.30
N ARG A 146 1.08 -8.66 9.34
CA ARG A 146 1.68 -9.95 9.65
C ARG A 146 1.44 -11.00 8.55
N ALA A 147 0.31 -10.94 7.85
CA ALA A 147 0.07 -11.81 6.70
C ALA A 147 0.95 -11.49 5.47
N LEU A 148 1.56 -10.30 5.43
CA LEU A 148 2.46 -9.87 4.35
C LEU A 148 3.94 -10.08 4.68
N VAL A 149 4.30 -10.06 5.96
CA VAL A 149 5.69 -10.23 6.42
C VAL A 149 6.00 -11.74 6.57
N PRO A 150 7.09 -12.25 5.97
CA PRO A 150 7.48 -13.66 6.12
C PRO A 150 7.69 -14.08 7.59
N ASP A 151 7.39 -15.35 7.90
CA ASP A 151 7.39 -15.87 9.27
C ASP A 151 8.77 -15.89 9.95
N ASP A 152 9.85 -15.90 9.19
CA ASP A 152 11.24 -15.83 9.65
C ASP A 152 11.73 -14.38 9.86
N VAL A 153 10.96 -13.40 9.39
CA VAL A 153 11.31 -11.97 9.48
C VAL A 153 10.77 -11.36 10.79
N ARG A 154 11.59 -10.52 11.42
CA ARG A 154 11.31 -9.83 12.69
C ARG A 154 11.46 -8.32 12.48
N PRO A 155 10.45 -7.63 11.91
CA PRO A 155 10.57 -6.22 11.60
C PRO A 155 10.70 -5.34 12.85
N ILE A 156 11.30 -4.17 12.65
CA ILE A 156 11.31 -3.07 13.62
C ILE A 156 10.28 -2.04 13.15
N LEU A 157 9.17 -1.93 13.89
CA LEU A 157 8.11 -0.98 13.58
C LEU A 157 8.42 0.41 14.16
N VAL A 158 8.49 1.43 13.30
CA VAL A 158 8.74 2.81 13.71
C VAL A 158 7.44 3.58 13.65
N THR A 159 7.02 4.15 14.78
CA THR A 159 5.77 4.92 14.89
C THR A 159 5.96 6.24 15.61
N ASP A 160 5.13 7.20 15.23
CA ASP A 160 5.08 8.51 15.84
C ASP A 160 4.33 8.49 17.20
N ALA A 161 4.11 9.67 17.80
CA ALA A 161 3.51 9.81 19.12
C ALA A 161 1.97 9.69 19.14
N GLY A 162 1.34 9.43 17.99
CA GLY A 162 -0.08 9.08 17.89
C GLY A 162 -0.37 7.65 18.39
N PHE A 163 0.63 6.77 18.38
CA PHE A 163 0.52 5.38 18.82
C PHE A 163 0.78 5.26 20.32
N ARG A 164 -0.05 4.47 21.02
CA ARG A 164 -0.06 4.37 22.49
C ARG A 164 0.34 2.98 22.99
N THR A 165 0.44 2.80 24.30
CA THR A 165 0.80 1.53 24.96
C THR A 165 0.14 0.27 24.38
N PRO A 166 -1.17 0.24 24.05
CA PRO A 166 -1.79 -0.95 23.45
C PRO A 166 -1.16 -1.38 22.12
N TRP A 167 -0.73 -0.42 21.29
CA TRP A 167 0.00 -0.68 20.05
C TRP A 167 1.30 -1.42 20.33
N PHE A 168 2.16 -0.84 21.17
CA PHE A 168 3.47 -1.42 21.49
C PHE A 168 3.37 -2.83 22.10
N ARG A 169 2.37 -3.05 22.97
CA ARG A 169 2.09 -4.39 23.51
C ARG A 169 1.67 -5.39 22.42
N ALA A 170 0.84 -4.97 21.47
CA ALA A 170 0.43 -5.82 20.35
C ALA A 170 1.60 -6.17 19.43
N VAL A 171 2.50 -5.21 19.17
CA VAL A 171 3.72 -5.45 18.38
C VAL A 171 4.66 -6.43 19.10
N SER A 172 4.92 -6.24 20.40
CA SER A 172 5.76 -7.16 21.18
C SER A 172 5.14 -8.55 21.29
N ALA A 173 3.81 -8.68 21.39
CA ALA A 173 3.13 -9.98 21.40
C ALA A 173 3.29 -10.77 20.09
N MET A 174 3.59 -10.09 18.98
CA MET A 174 3.94 -10.72 17.70
C MET A 174 5.42 -11.15 17.63
N GLY A 175 6.22 -10.87 18.66
CA GLY A 175 7.67 -11.08 18.66
C GLY A 175 8.41 -10.06 17.78
N TRP A 176 7.79 -8.92 17.47
CA TRP A 176 8.40 -7.86 16.67
C TRP A 176 8.98 -6.76 17.55
N CYS A 177 9.96 -6.03 17.02
CA CYS A 177 10.60 -4.90 17.68
C CYS A 177 9.87 -3.59 17.31
N TRP A 178 10.04 -2.55 18.12
CA TRP A 178 9.46 -1.24 17.83
C TRP A 178 10.33 -0.09 18.32
N VAL A 179 10.18 1.05 17.65
CA VAL A 179 10.69 2.36 18.07
C VAL A 179 9.53 3.34 18.02
N GLY A 180 9.15 3.88 19.17
CA GLY A 180 8.02 4.80 19.30
C GLY A 180 8.45 6.14 19.83
N ARG A 181 7.96 7.23 19.24
CA ARG A 181 8.08 8.56 19.86
C ARG A 181 7.08 8.66 21.02
N LEU A 182 7.55 8.99 22.22
CA LEU A 182 6.66 9.23 23.35
C LEU A 182 6.15 10.68 23.36
N ARG A 183 4.89 10.89 23.76
CA ARG A 183 4.33 12.22 24.08
C ARG A 183 4.01 12.29 25.57
N GLY A 184 4.67 13.18 26.29
CA GLY A 184 4.46 13.43 27.73
C GLY A 184 5.79 13.61 28.48
N ARG A 185 5.79 14.41 29.55
CA ARG A 185 6.88 14.44 30.53
C ARG A 185 6.76 13.18 31.39
N THR A 186 7.81 12.35 31.39
CA THR A 186 8.06 11.35 32.44
C THR A 186 8.12 12.01 33.81
#